data_AF-A0A7J2LUH5-F1
#
_entry.id   AF-A0A7J2LUH5-F1
#
_cell.length_a   1.000
_cell.length_b   1.000
_cell.length_c   1.000
_cell.angle_alpha   90.00
_cell.angle_beta   90.00
_cell.angle_gamma   90.00
#
_symmetry.space_group_name_H-M   'P 1'
#
loop_
_entity.id
_entity.type
_entity.pdbx_description
1 polymer ?
#
loop_
_entity_poly.entity_id
_entity_poly.type
_entity_poly.pdbx_seq_one_letter_code
_entity_poly.pdbx_strand_id
1 'polypeptide(L)'
;MSIYYEDSRDIYIIVPLRDAKSYPSRPNVDLLLPTRRFAGECYFWIYTNAKHPIIEFWNERLLPRKVADKDGRRWLFMGKKALKLDLASPPIIRFYGLKDPAGDICLITSNKDFIPHGGFADVERQILGYNRESLGMSQIIPNVAIVGRPVKFRLIFTAGVAGIKRGGRIRLTIPRIFSKPQIKDPDGDGYLEIVKA
;
A
#
# COMPACT_ATOMS: atom_id res chain seq x y z
N MET A 1 -4.65 1.66 3.12
CA MET A 1 -4.05 0.46 2.54
C MET A 1 -2.61 0.76 2.13
N SER A 2 -1.63 0.22 2.87
CA SER A 2 -0.21 0.22 2.47
C SER A 2 -0.01 -0.66 1.25
N ILE A 3 0.88 -0.26 0.34
CA ILE A 3 1.13 -0.99 -0.89
C ILE A 3 2.61 -1.40 -0.98
N TYR A 4 2.80 -2.66 -1.32
CA TYR A 4 4.09 -3.27 -1.56
C TYR A 4 4.22 -3.59 -3.05
N TYR A 5 5.31 -3.14 -3.65
CA TYR A 5 5.73 -3.47 -4.99
C TYR A 5 7.12 -4.09 -4.93
N GLU A 6 7.26 -5.25 -5.58
CA GLU A 6 8.52 -5.97 -5.71
C GLU A 6 8.85 -6.00 -7.19
N ASP A 7 9.88 -5.25 -7.58
CA ASP A 7 10.62 -5.60 -8.79
C ASP A 7 11.69 -6.61 -8.35
N SER A 8 12.08 -7.51 -9.26
CA SER A 8 13.09 -8.55 -9.10
C SER A 8 14.43 -8.12 -8.47
N ARG A 9 14.68 -6.81 -8.32
CA ARG A 9 15.89 -6.23 -7.74
C ARG A 9 15.66 -5.31 -6.54
N ASP A 10 14.47 -4.71 -6.45
CA ASP A 10 14.20 -3.64 -5.49
C ASP A 10 12.83 -3.76 -4.84
N ILE A 11 12.76 -3.41 -3.56
CA ILE A 11 11.50 -3.23 -2.85
C ILE A 11 11.04 -1.78 -2.93
N TYR A 12 9.73 -1.60 -3.05
CA TYR A 12 9.07 -0.32 -2.87
C TYR A 12 7.87 -0.50 -1.95
N ILE A 13 7.86 0.21 -0.83
CA ILE A 13 6.76 0.26 0.11
C ILE A 13 6.21 1.67 0.09
N ILE A 14 5.00 1.83 -0.44
CA ILE A 14 4.32 3.13 -0.54
C ILE A 14 3.10 3.09 0.36
N VAL A 15 3.03 4.02 1.31
CA VAL A 15 1.98 4.04 2.32
C VAL A 15 1.35 5.43 2.41
N PRO A 16 0.08 5.57 2.01
CA PRO A 16 -0.72 6.74 2.38
C PRO A 16 -0.87 6.79 3.91
N LEU A 17 -0.46 7.88 4.53
CA LEU A 17 -0.49 8.01 6.00
C LEU A 17 -1.89 8.29 6.54
N ARG A 18 -2.88 8.56 5.67
CA ARG A 18 -4.32 8.57 6.02
C ARG A 18 -4.81 7.24 6.62
N ASP A 19 -4.13 6.15 6.29
CA ASP A 19 -4.46 4.81 6.73
C ASP A 19 -3.66 4.37 7.96
N ALA A 20 -2.73 5.22 8.43
CA ALA A 20 -1.95 4.96 9.62
C ALA A 20 -2.75 5.34 10.89
N LYS A 21 -2.45 4.69 12.02
CA LYS A 21 -3.24 4.86 13.25
C LYS A 21 -2.80 6.11 13.99
N SER A 22 -3.67 7.10 14.06
CA SER A 22 -3.56 8.24 14.97
C SER A 22 -4.34 7.97 16.25
N TYR A 23 -3.74 8.23 17.40
CA TYR A 23 -4.43 8.18 18.69
C TYR A 23 -4.55 9.60 19.24
N PRO A 24 -5.73 10.08 19.67
CA PRO A 24 -5.90 11.46 20.16
C PRO A 24 -4.97 11.84 21.31
N SER A 25 -4.55 10.86 22.11
CA SER A 25 -3.63 11.02 23.24
C SER A 25 -2.15 11.01 22.87
N ARG A 26 -1.80 10.83 21.59
CA ARG A 26 -0.40 10.72 21.14
C ARG A 26 -0.06 11.77 20.09
N PRO A 27 1.15 12.37 20.15
CA PRO A 27 1.59 13.38 19.18
C PRO A 27 2.07 12.77 17.85
N ASN A 28 1.85 11.47 17.64
CA ASN A 28 2.40 10.72 16.53
C ASN A 28 1.34 9.87 15.81
N VAL A 29 1.70 9.44 14.60
CA VAL A 29 0.94 8.46 13.83
C VAL A 29 1.77 7.19 13.74
N ASP A 30 1.18 6.06 14.12
CA ASP A 30 1.84 4.76 14.11
C ASP A 30 1.46 3.99 12.83
N LEU A 31 2.47 3.42 12.17
CA LEU A 31 2.32 2.55 11.02
C LEU A 31 3.00 1.22 11.30
N LEU A 32 2.22 0.14 11.26
CA LEU A 32 2.78 -1.21 11.18
C LEU A 32 3.17 -1.48 9.73
N LEU A 33 4.44 -1.73 9.44
CA LEU A 33 4.87 -2.03 8.06
C LEU A 33 4.42 -3.43 7.65
N PRO A 34 3.52 -3.56 6.66
CA PRO A 34 3.20 -4.86 6.09
C PRO A 34 4.28 -5.19 5.05
N THR A 35 5.11 -6.18 5.31
CA THR A 35 6.24 -6.49 4.44
C THR A 35 6.54 -7.98 4.44
N ARG A 36 6.93 -8.52 3.28
CA ARG A 36 7.60 -9.82 3.16
C ARG A 36 9.01 -9.73 3.73
N ARG A 37 9.69 -10.89 3.84
CA ARG A 37 11.09 -10.93 4.29
C ARG A 37 11.97 -10.14 3.32
N PHE A 38 12.68 -9.15 3.85
CA PHE A 38 13.67 -8.37 3.12
C PHE A 38 14.84 -8.03 4.05
N ALA A 39 16.07 -8.07 3.54
CA ALA A 39 17.24 -7.61 4.28
C ALA A 39 18.11 -6.77 3.33
N GLY A 40 18.36 -5.51 3.69
CA GLY A 40 19.14 -4.60 2.85
C GLY A 40 19.06 -3.14 3.29
N GLU A 41 19.83 -2.29 2.62
CA GLU A 41 19.75 -0.84 2.82
C GLU A 41 18.47 -0.29 2.19
N CYS A 42 17.71 0.48 2.95
CA CYS A 42 16.51 1.17 2.50
C CYS A 42 16.66 2.69 2.64
N TYR A 43 15.99 3.39 1.75
CA TYR A 43 15.94 4.84 1.61
C TYR A 43 14.54 5.31 1.97
N PHE A 44 14.47 6.30 2.84
CA PHE A 44 13.23 6.79 3.43
C PHE A 44 12.87 8.15 2.86
N TRP A 45 11.65 8.24 2.36
CA TRP A 45 11.08 9.44 1.78
C TRP A 45 9.72 9.72 2.41
N ILE A 46 9.40 11.01 2.57
CA ILE A 46 8.06 11.43 2.99
C ILE A 46 7.56 12.58 2.11
N TYR A 47 6.35 12.44 1.57
CA TYR A 47 5.62 13.48 0.89
C TYR A 47 4.71 14.17 1.89
N THR A 48 4.96 15.45 2.18
CA THR A 48 4.19 16.18 3.20
C THR A 48 4.31 17.70 3.04
N ASN A 49 3.37 18.42 3.67
CA ASN A 49 3.45 19.87 3.90
C ASN A 49 4.22 20.23 5.17
N ALA A 50 4.48 19.26 6.06
CA ALA A 50 5.20 19.49 7.30
C ALA A 50 6.62 20.04 7.04
N LYS A 51 7.02 21.02 7.85
CA LYS A 51 8.38 21.59 7.78
C LYS A 51 9.44 20.68 8.41
N HIS A 52 9.09 20.05 9.53
CA HIS A 52 10.01 19.22 10.32
C HIS A 52 9.36 17.89 10.71
N PRO A 53 8.93 17.05 9.73
CA PRO A 53 8.47 15.72 10.07
C PRO A 53 9.63 14.89 10.62
N ILE A 54 9.32 13.93 11.49
CA ILE A 54 10.29 12.97 12.01
C ILE A 54 9.76 11.58 11.72
N ILE A 55 10.62 10.71 11.19
CA ILE A 55 10.35 9.28 11.09
C ILE A 55 11.15 8.59 12.20
N GLU A 56 10.47 7.93 13.13
CA GLU A 56 11.09 7.10 14.14
C GLU A 56 10.92 5.62 13.81
N PHE A 57 12.03 4.88 13.87
CA PHE A 57 12.08 3.47 13.54
C PHE A 57 13.07 2.74 14.46
N TRP A 58 12.59 1.77 15.26
CA TRP A 58 13.37 1.07 16.28
C TRP A 58 14.16 2.03 17.20
N ASN A 59 13.49 3.08 17.71
CA ASN A 59 14.04 4.11 18.59
C ASN A 59 15.09 5.04 17.95
N GLU A 60 15.38 4.89 16.66
CA GLU A 60 16.18 5.86 15.91
C GLU A 60 15.28 6.85 15.20
N ARG A 61 15.72 8.11 15.12
CA ARG A 61 14.98 9.20 14.49
C ARG A 61 15.68 9.67 13.23
N LEU A 62 14.94 9.67 12.13
CA LEU A 62 15.33 10.25 10.85
C LEU A 62 14.70 11.64 10.72
N LEU A 63 15.55 12.62 10.50
CA LEU A 63 15.18 14.02 10.25
C LEU A 63 15.28 14.33 8.75
N PRO A 64 14.56 15.33 8.24
CA PRO A 64 14.65 15.72 6.84
C PRO A 64 16.08 16.17 6.49
N ARG A 65 16.65 15.60 5.43
CA ARG A 65 18.02 15.89 4.98
C ARG A 65 18.05 16.67 3.67
N LYS A 66 17.15 16.35 2.73
CA LYS A 66 17.10 16.94 1.40
C LYS A 66 15.66 17.06 0.92
N VAL A 67 15.36 18.11 0.16
CA VAL A 67 14.10 18.27 -0.57
C VAL A 67 14.36 17.84 -2.02
N ALA A 68 13.53 16.93 -2.56
CA ALA A 68 13.67 16.47 -3.95
C ALA A 68 12.75 17.20 -4.93
N ASP A 69 11.57 17.63 -4.48
CA ASP A 69 10.56 18.29 -5.33
C ASP A 69 9.91 19.45 -4.57
N LYS A 70 9.59 20.54 -5.26
CA LYS A 70 9.01 21.76 -4.67
C LYS A 70 7.86 22.24 -5.53
N ASP A 71 6.67 21.69 -5.30
CA ASP A 71 5.43 22.39 -5.66
C ASP A 71 4.29 22.04 -4.69
N GLY A 72 3.94 22.98 -3.80
CA GLY A 72 3.01 22.74 -2.70
C GLY A 72 3.54 21.72 -1.67
N ARG A 73 3.06 20.48 -1.73
CA ARG A 73 3.61 19.34 -0.98
C ARG A 73 4.96 18.95 -1.58
N ARG A 74 5.84 18.38 -0.75
CA ARG A 74 7.21 18.06 -1.18
C ARG A 74 7.68 16.71 -0.69
N TRP A 75 8.50 16.08 -1.51
CA TRP A 75 9.28 14.90 -1.11
C TRP A 75 10.50 15.33 -0.31
N LEU A 76 10.58 14.82 0.91
CA LEU A 76 11.71 14.97 1.82
C LEU A 76 12.44 13.64 1.92
N PHE A 77 13.73 13.65 1.61
CA PHE A 77 14.62 12.54 1.93
C PHE A 77 14.95 12.59 3.42
N MET A 78 14.62 11.52 4.13
CA MET A 78 14.79 11.42 5.59
C MET A 78 16.10 10.72 5.95
N GLY A 79 16.63 9.90 5.06
CA GLY A 79 17.87 9.17 5.26
C GLY A 79 17.77 7.74 4.77
N LYS A 80 18.79 6.96 5.12
CA LYS A 80 18.90 5.55 4.77
C LYS A 80 19.19 4.71 6.01
N LYS A 81 18.74 3.46 6.01
CA LYS A 81 18.93 2.51 7.10
C LYS A 81 18.92 1.09 6.57
N ALA A 82 19.80 0.24 7.10
CA ALA A 82 19.71 -1.20 6.88
C ALA A 82 18.49 -1.76 7.62
N LEU A 83 17.57 -2.36 6.86
CA LEU A 83 16.37 -2.99 7.40
C LEU A 83 16.48 -4.50 7.27
N LYS A 84 16.01 -5.19 8.32
CA LYS A 84 15.68 -6.61 8.30
C LYS A 84 14.20 -6.74 8.61
N LEU A 85 13.40 -6.87 7.56
CA LEU A 85 11.95 -6.96 7.59
C LEU A 85 11.54 -8.44 7.66
N ASP A 86 10.59 -8.77 8.54
CA ASP A 86 9.99 -10.11 8.62
C ASP A 86 8.48 -9.99 8.93
N LEU A 87 7.67 -10.81 8.27
CA LEU A 87 6.22 -10.91 8.51
C LEU A 87 5.90 -11.31 9.95
N ALA A 88 6.77 -12.09 10.60
CA ALA A 88 6.59 -12.53 11.97
C ALA A 88 6.79 -11.40 13.00
N SER A 89 7.50 -10.33 12.64
CA SER A 89 7.75 -9.19 13.51
C SER A 89 7.76 -7.90 12.68
N PRO A 90 6.57 -7.47 12.21
CA PRO A 90 6.47 -6.27 11.38
C PRO A 90 6.85 -5.05 12.22
N PRO A 91 7.81 -4.23 11.76
CA PRO A 91 8.28 -3.11 12.53
C PRO A 91 7.23 -1.98 12.56
N ILE A 92 7.20 -1.26 13.68
CA ILE A 92 6.38 -0.06 13.84
C ILE A 92 7.23 1.15 13.45
N ILE A 93 6.76 1.92 12.46
CA ILE A 93 7.25 3.26 12.19
C ILE A 93 6.35 4.26 12.89
N ARG A 94 6.95 5.29 13.47
CA ARG A 94 6.21 6.41 14.05
C ARG A 94 6.52 7.68 13.30
N PHE A 95 5.50 8.47 13.03
CA PHE A 95 5.63 9.75 12.35
C PHE A 95 5.25 10.88 13.30
N TYR A 96 6.12 11.87 13.46
CA TYR A 96 5.88 13.06 14.28
C TYR A 96 5.88 14.32 13.44
N GLY A 97 5.24 15.39 13.96
CA GLY A 97 5.21 16.70 13.32
C GLY A 97 4.27 16.79 12.11
N LEU A 98 3.44 15.77 11.89
CA LEU A 98 2.39 15.76 10.87
C LEU A 98 1.10 16.35 11.47
N LYS A 99 0.59 17.44 10.89
CA LYS A 99 -0.66 18.09 11.35
C LYS A 99 -1.91 17.47 10.74
N ASP A 100 -1.83 17.06 9.47
CA ASP A 100 -2.91 16.39 8.73
C ASP A 100 -2.31 15.33 7.79
N PRO A 101 -2.27 14.06 8.20
CA PRO A 101 -1.64 13.00 7.41
C PRO A 101 -2.49 12.53 6.22
N ALA A 102 -3.70 13.09 6.01
CA ALA A 102 -4.67 12.56 5.06
C ALA A 102 -4.19 12.47 3.60
N GLY A 103 -3.20 13.27 3.21
CA GLY A 103 -2.55 13.15 1.91
C GLY A 103 -1.03 13.06 1.98
N ASP A 104 -0.49 12.75 3.16
CA ASP A 104 0.94 12.52 3.32
C ASP A 104 1.27 11.07 2.93
N ILE A 105 2.46 10.84 2.39
CA ILE A 105 2.88 9.54 1.86
C ILE A 105 4.24 9.19 2.43
N CYS A 106 4.40 7.99 2.98
CA CYS A 106 5.70 7.41 3.25
C CYS A 106 6.10 6.50 2.10
N LEU A 107 7.32 6.67 1.60
CA LEU A 107 7.94 5.77 0.65
C LEU A 107 9.23 5.21 1.26
N ILE A 108 9.37 3.89 1.20
CA ILE A 108 10.59 3.16 1.57
C ILE A 108 11.00 2.36 0.35
N THR A 109 12.25 2.48 -0.08
CA THR A 109 12.77 1.72 -1.22
C THR A 109 14.19 1.25 -1.00
N SER A 110 14.58 0.11 -1.57
CA SER A 110 15.99 -0.30 -1.64
C SER A 110 16.75 0.37 -2.79
N ASN A 111 16.05 0.98 -3.75
CA ASN A 111 16.66 1.63 -4.89
C ASN A 111 17.25 2.98 -4.48
N LYS A 112 18.58 3.03 -4.39
CA LYS A 112 19.34 4.22 -4.00
C LYS A 112 19.23 5.40 -4.99
N ASP A 113 18.95 5.09 -6.25
CA ASP A 113 18.93 6.06 -7.35
C ASP A 113 17.49 6.56 -7.62
N PHE A 114 16.49 5.99 -6.94
CA PHE A 114 15.10 6.40 -7.08
C PHE A 114 14.82 7.71 -6.34
N ILE A 115 14.36 8.71 -7.09
CA ILE A 115 13.92 10.00 -6.57
C ILE A 115 12.43 10.13 -6.89
N PRO A 116 11.53 10.19 -5.89
CA PRO A 116 10.10 10.29 -6.13
C PRO A 116 9.71 11.69 -6.61
N HIS A 117 8.80 11.74 -7.58
CA HIS A 117 8.20 12.98 -8.09
C HIS A 117 6.66 12.90 -8.08
N GLY A 118 5.99 14.04 -7.91
CA GLY A 118 4.52 14.10 -7.91
C GLY A 118 3.86 13.39 -6.72
N GLY A 119 2.55 13.17 -6.84
CA GLY A 119 1.74 12.55 -5.78
C GLY A 119 1.77 11.02 -5.80
N PHE A 120 0.88 10.41 -5.03
CA PHE A 120 0.80 8.94 -4.89
C PHE A 120 0.69 8.23 -6.24
N ALA A 121 -0.25 8.66 -7.07
CA ALA A 121 -0.49 8.09 -8.38
C ALA A 121 0.72 8.24 -9.33
N ASP A 122 1.47 9.33 -9.23
CA ASP A 122 2.66 9.56 -10.05
C ASP A 122 3.80 8.65 -9.64
N VAL A 123 3.98 8.44 -8.33
CA VAL A 123 4.99 7.51 -7.81
C VAL A 123 4.63 6.06 -8.15
N GLU A 124 3.35 5.67 -8.13
CA GLU A 124 2.93 4.37 -8.66
C GLU A 124 3.32 4.21 -10.13
N ARG A 125 3.08 5.22 -10.98
CA ARG A 125 3.50 5.17 -12.39
C ARG A 125 5.00 5.06 -12.56
N GLN A 126 5.79 5.76 -11.75
CA GLN A 126 7.26 5.68 -11.81
C GLN A 126 7.78 4.29 -11.46
N ILE A 127 7.13 3.60 -10.51
CA ILE A 127 7.57 2.28 -10.04
C ILE A 127 7.03 1.15 -10.92
N LEU A 128 5.79 1.25 -11.40
CA LEU A 128 5.09 0.16 -12.09
C LEU A 128 4.87 0.39 -13.59
N GLY A 129 5.07 1.60 -14.06
CA GLY A 129 4.63 2.04 -15.40
C GLY A 129 3.13 2.34 -15.51
N TYR A 130 2.36 2.21 -14.42
CA TYR A 130 0.93 2.52 -14.37
C TYR A 130 0.51 2.95 -12.95
N ASN A 131 -0.64 3.61 -12.82
CA ASN A 131 -1.29 3.80 -11.52
C ASN A 131 -2.52 2.89 -11.39
N ARG A 132 -2.97 2.63 -10.16
CA ARG A 132 -4.09 1.72 -9.93
C ARG A 132 -5.40 2.21 -10.54
N GLU A 133 -5.67 3.51 -10.44
CA GLU A 133 -6.87 4.14 -10.99
C GLU A 133 -6.99 3.93 -12.51
N SER A 134 -5.86 3.89 -13.23
CA SER A 134 -5.84 3.63 -14.68
C SER A 134 -6.13 2.18 -15.03
N LEU A 135 -5.78 1.22 -14.17
CA LEU A 135 -6.08 -0.20 -14.42
C LEU A 135 -7.55 -0.52 -14.18
N GLY A 136 -8.12 0.06 -13.10
CA GLY A 136 -9.50 -0.15 -12.71
C GLY A 136 -9.67 -0.35 -11.22
N MET A 137 -10.92 -0.54 -10.81
CA MET A 137 -11.32 -0.68 -9.42
C MET A 137 -12.09 -1.97 -9.21
N SER A 138 -11.83 -2.67 -8.10
CA SER A 138 -12.59 -3.83 -7.67
C SER A 138 -13.46 -3.49 -6.47
N GLN A 139 -14.70 -3.97 -6.46
CA GLN A 139 -15.64 -3.88 -5.35
C GLN A 139 -16.17 -5.27 -4.99
N ILE A 140 -16.41 -5.51 -3.71
CA ILE A 140 -17.12 -6.71 -3.21
C ILE A 140 -18.40 -6.28 -2.50
N ILE A 141 -19.51 -6.97 -2.79
CA ILE A 141 -20.83 -6.70 -2.20
C ILE A 141 -21.47 -8.03 -1.77
N PRO A 142 -21.85 -8.21 -0.50
CA PRO A 142 -21.58 -7.30 0.62
C PRO A 142 -20.09 -7.32 0.99
N ASN A 143 -19.59 -6.24 1.59
CA ASN A 143 -18.21 -6.17 2.11
C ASN A 143 -18.11 -6.59 3.59
N VAL A 144 -19.24 -6.92 4.22
CA VAL A 144 -19.36 -7.43 5.59
C VAL A 144 -20.38 -8.56 5.60
N ALA A 145 -20.11 -9.64 6.34
CA ALA A 145 -20.96 -10.81 6.43
C ALA A 145 -20.96 -11.37 7.86
N ILE A 146 -22.08 -11.97 8.27
CA ILE A 146 -22.19 -12.68 9.55
C ILE A 146 -21.51 -14.05 9.42
N VAL A 147 -20.62 -14.36 10.36
CA VAL A 147 -19.92 -15.64 10.40
C VAL A 147 -20.91 -16.79 10.59
N GLY A 148 -20.69 -17.90 9.86
CA GLY A 148 -21.47 -19.13 10.01
C GLY A 148 -22.76 -19.18 9.17
N ARG A 149 -23.07 -18.14 8.39
CA ARG A 149 -24.20 -18.16 7.44
C ARG A 149 -23.71 -18.17 5.99
N PRO A 150 -24.38 -18.90 5.08
CA PRO A 150 -24.12 -18.76 3.65
C PRO A 150 -24.36 -17.32 3.19
N VAL A 151 -23.42 -16.78 2.40
CA VAL A 151 -23.52 -15.42 1.84
C VAL A 151 -23.11 -15.46 0.38
N LYS A 152 -23.90 -14.81 -0.48
CA LYS A 152 -23.56 -14.59 -1.88
C LYS A 152 -22.80 -13.27 -2.00
N PHE A 153 -21.59 -13.34 -2.54
CA PHE A 153 -20.76 -12.17 -2.82
C PHE A 153 -20.76 -11.86 -4.31
N ARG A 154 -20.93 -10.59 -4.66
CA ARG A 154 -20.72 -10.06 -6.00
C ARG A 154 -19.40 -9.30 -6.03
N LEU A 155 -18.46 -9.78 -6.85
CA LEU A 155 -17.19 -9.12 -7.11
C LEU A 155 -17.31 -8.38 -8.45
N ILE A 156 -17.22 -7.06 -8.40
CA ILE A 156 -17.32 -6.18 -9.58
C ILE A 156 -15.92 -5.65 -9.87
N PHE A 157 -15.48 -5.76 -11.13
CA PHE A 157 -14.29 -5.06 -11.62
C PHE A 157 -14.71 -4.07 -12.69
N THR A 158 -14.41 -2.79 -12.44
CA THR A 158 -14.62 -1.70 -13.40
C THR A 158 -13.27 -1.34 -13.99
N ALA A 159 -13.08 -1.57 -15.29
CA ALA A 159 -11.84 -1.22 -15.97
C ALA A 159 -11.62 0.30 -15.97
N GLY A 160 -10.39 0.72 -15.71
CA GLY A 160 -9.96 2.11 -15.86
C GLY A 160 -9.58 2.46 -17.30
N VAL A 161 -9.08 3.68 -17.52
CA VAL A 161 -8.72 4.19 -18.85
C VAL A 161 -7.68 3.32 -19.58
N ALA A 162 -6.70 2.77 -18.85
CA ALA A 162 -5.72 1.85 -19.42
C ALA A 162 -6.25 0.40 -19.43
N GLY A 163 -7.11 0.05 -18.47
CA GLY A 163 -7.71 -1.27 -18.32
C GLY A 163 -6.69 -2.38 -18.03
N ILE A 164 -7.16 -3.62 -18.05
CA ILE A 164 -6.29 -4.80 -18.03
C ILE A 164 -5.90 -5.11 -19.48
N LYS A 165 -4.60 -5.11 -19.79
CA LYS A 165 -4.10 -5.47 -21.11
C LYS A 165 -4.59 -6.85 -21.55
N ARG A 166 -4.76 -7.05 -22.86
CA ARG A 166 -5.14 -8.36 -23.44
C ARG A 166 -4.22 -9.47 -22.93
N GLY A 167 -4.80 -10.56 -22.46
CA GLY A 167 -4.07 -11.69 -21.85
C GLY A 167 -3.79 -11.54 -20.34
N GLY A 168 -3.99 -10.35 -19.77
CA GLY A 168 -3.99 -10.15 -18.33
C GLY A 168 -5.12 -10.92 -17.65
N ARG A 169 -4.95 -11.24 -16.36
CA ARG A 169 -5.88 -12.08 -15.60
C ARG A 169 -6.21 -11.43 -14.26
N ILE A 170 -7.46 -11.55 -13.83
CA ILE A 170 -7.87 -11.25 -12.46
C ILE A 170 -7.69 -12.53 -11.64
N ARG A 171 -6.92 -12.45 -10.55
CA ARG A 171 -6.75 -13.56 -9.61
C ARG A 171 -7.61 -13.32 -8.38
N LEU A 172 -8.54 -14.24 -8.12
CA LEU A 172 -9.32 -14.27 -6.88
C LEU A 172 -8.63 -15.17 -5.87
N THR A 173 -8.40 -14.65 -4.66
CA THR A 173 -7.88 -15.43 -3.52
C THR A 173 -8.95 -15.46 -2.45
N ILE A 174 -9.46 -16.66 -2.14
CA ILE A 174 -10.51 -16.86 -1.13
C ILE A 174 -9.87 -17.44 0.14
N PRO A 175 -10.09 -16.82 1.33
CA PRO A 175 -9.60 -17.35 2.60
C PRO A 175 -10.13 -18.77 2.88
N ARG A 176 -9.32 -19.58 3.58
CA ARG A 176 -9.64 -21.00 3.89
C ARG A 176 -10.89 -21.21 4.77
N ILE A 177 -11.41 -20.14 5.38
CA ILE A 177 -12.66 -20.20 6.15
C ILE A 177 -13.89 -20.41 5.26
N PHE A 178 -13.79 -20.10 3.96
CA PHE A 178 -14.85 -20.33 2.99
C PHE A 178 -14.67 -21.67 2.28
N SER A 179 -15.78 -22.23 1.79
CA SER A 179 -15.77 -23.39 0.91
C SER A 179 -14.91 -23.13 -0.33
N LYS A 180 -14.29 -24.20 -0.85
CA LYS A 180 -13.37 -24.10 -1.98
C LYS A 180 -14.15 -23.61 -3.22
N PRO A 181 -13.67 -22.56 -3.91
CA PRO A 181 -14.33 -22.08 -5.11
C PRO A 181 -14.40 -23.14 -6.22
N GLN A 182 -15.54 -23.24 -6.90
CA GLN A 182 -15.81 -24.23 -7.93
C GLN A 182 -16.80 -23.68 -8.99
N ILE A 183 -16.85 -24.30 -10.18
CA ILE A 183 -17.70 -23.88 -11.32
C ILE A 183 -18.55 -25.03 -11.89
N LYS A 184 -18.60 -26.16 -11.20
CA LYS A 184 -19.20 -27.41 -11.68
C LYS A 184 -20.64 -27.59 -11.22
N ASP A 185 -20.93 -27.21 -9.98
CA ASP A 185 -22.23 -27.41 -9.34
C ASP A 185 -22.83 -26.04 -8.99
N PRO A 186 -23.81 -25.53 -9.76
CA PRO A 186 -24.43 -24.22 -9.51
C PRO A 186 -25.09 -24.08 -8.14
N ASP A 187 -25.56 -25.18 -7.56
CA ASP A 187 -26.24 -25.19 -6.25
C ASP A 187 -25.28 -25.53 -5.10
N GLY A 188 -24.07 -25.98 -5.42
CA GLY A 188 -23.04 -26.34 -4.46
C GLY A 188 -22.30 -25.14 -3.85
N ASP A 189 -21.84 -25.32 -2.62
CA ASP A 189 -21.03 -24.31 -1.92
C ASP A 189 -19.80 -23.89 -2.72
N GLY A 190 -19.46 -22.59 -2.64
CA GLY A 190 -18.31 -22.03 -3.34
C GLY A 190 -18.50 -21.90 -4.86
N TYR A 191 -19.72 -22.08 -5.39
CA TYR A 191 -19.99 -21.84 -6.80
C TYR A 191 -19.60 -20.41 -7.23
N LEU A 192 -18.90 -20.31 -8.36
CA LEU A 192 -18.50 -19.06 -8.98
C LEU A 192 -19.13 -18.95 -10.38
N GLU A 193 -19.75 -17.81 -10.63
CA GLU A 193 -20.29 -17.44 -11.93
C GLU A 193 -19.62 -16.16 -12.43
N ILE A 194 -19.19 -16.15 -13.69
CA ILE A 194 -18.70 -14.95 -14.36
C ILE A 194 -19.87 -14.31 -15.10
N VAL A 195 -20.41 -13.24 -14.53
CA VAL A 195 -21.44 -12.43 -15.17
C VAL A 195 -20.76 -11.33 -15.98
N LYS A 196 -20.94 -11.33 -17.30
CA LYS A 196 -20.53 -10.20 -18.15
C LYS A 196 -21.54 -9.08 -17.97
N ALA A 197 -21.04 -7.87 -17.70
CA ALA A 197 -21.83 -6.65 -17.73
C ALA A 197 -22.12 -6.23 -19.18
#